data_AF-A0A9P3HMH7-F1
#
_entry.id   AF-A0A9P3HMH7-F1
#
_cell.length_a   1.000
_cell.length_b   1.000
_cell.length_c   1.000
_cell.angle_alpha   90.00
_cell.angle_beta   90.00
_cell.angle_gamma   90.00
#
_symmetry.space_group_name_H-M   'P 1'
#
loop_
_entity.id
_entity.type
_entity.pdbx_description
1 polymer ?
#
loop_
_entity_poly.entity_id
_entity_poly.type
_entity_poly.pdbx_seq_one_letter_code
_entity_poly.pdbx_strand_id
1 'polypeptide(L)'
;MAVARARKQKTSPWAFIRAPAPSKKNVHAIPILGYIFIALVVIQWLHATSLAVKIQCIIGAGLFSCTEYTFYTMTVESPDGTVTVKPFAGRPGHTTIHQYIMNVFYIPILIHGFHALIGSTILRILFFPLNIWILEIIQGYTLIYLIGYNAAWTYKGYDAFFHGTIKLGYVHHWLMMGAALELLVLPYALPLTETMAGFLSF
;
A
#
# COMPACT_ATOMS: atom_id res chain seq x y z
N MET A 1 53.80 16.14 1.10
CA MET A 1 52.49 15.68 1.62
C MET A 1 51.88 14.72 0.60
N ALA A 2 51.68 13.45 0.96
CA ALA A 2 51.06 12.46 0.07
C ALA A 2 49.53 12.59 0.13
N VAL A 3 48.91 12.94 -1.00
CA VAL A 3 47.45 12.99 -1.13
C VAL A 3 46.93 11.55 -1.27
N ALA A 4 46.33 11.02 -0.21
CA ALA A 4 45.69 9.71 -0.26
C ALA A 4 44.50 9.76 -1.23
N ARG A 5 44.58 9.02 -2.35
CA ARG A 5 43.44 8.86 -3.27
C ARG A 5 42.33 8.09 -2.56
N ALA A 6 41.17 8.72 -2.42
CA ALA A 6 39.97 8.08 -1.90
C ALA A 6 39.68 6.80 -2.71
N ARG A 7 39.65 5.64 -2.04
CA ARG A 7 39.23 4.38 -2.65
C ARG A 7 37.77 4.55 -3.09
N LYS A 8 37.49 4.40 -4.39
CA LYS A 8 36.13 4.30 -4.91
C LYS A 8 35.44 3.13 -4.20
N GLN A 9 34.51 3.44 -3.30
CA GLN A 9 33.70 2.45 -2.63
C GLN A 9 32.85 1.76 -3.70
N LYS A 10 33.02 0.45 -3.88
CA LYS A 10 32.20 -0.32 -4.81
C LYS A 10 30.76 -0.26 -4.30
N THR A 11 29.88 0.36 -5.07
CA THR A 11 28.45 0.33 -4.78
C THR A 11 27.97 -1.11 -4.91
N SER A 12 27.35 -1.63 -3.84
CA SER A 12 26.75 -2.96 -3.87
C SER A 12 25.67 -3.00 -4.96
N PRO A 13 25.54 -4.07 -5.76
CA PRO A 13 24.42 -4.23 -6.69
C PRO A 13 23.06 -4.20 -5.96
N TRP A 14 23.04 -4.42 -4.65
CA TRP A 14 21.83 -4.35 -3.82
C TRP A 14 21.50 -2.94 -3.31
N ALA A 15 22.33 -1.94 -3.62
CA ALA A 15 22.13 -0.57 -3.17
C ALA A 15 20.80 0.03 -3.68
N PHE A 16 20.29 -0.41 -4.84
CA PHE A 16 19.02 0.09 -5.38
C PHE A 16 17.82 -0.35 -4.54
N ILE A 17 17.84 -1.54 -3.93
CA ILE A 17 16.71 -2.02 -3.11
C ILE A 17 16.59 -1.15 -1.86
N ARG A 18 17.67 -0.55 -1.38
CA ARG A 18 17.67 0.35 -0.22
C ARG A 18 17.83 1.82 -0.60
N ALA A 19 17.66 2.17 -1.87
CA ALA A 19 17.65 3.56 -2.27
C ALA A 19 16.53 4.30 -1.52
N PRO A 20 16.72 5.57 -1.15
CA PRO A 20 15.65 6.37 -0.56
C PRO A 20 14.56 6.66 -1.60
N ALA A 21 13.32 6.85 -1.14
CA ALA A 21 12.22 7.30 -1.99
C ALA A 21 12.56 8.63 -2.70
N PRO A 22 12.20 8.81 -3.97
CA PRO A 22 12.11 10.15 -4.55
C PRO A 22 11.22 11.03 -3.68
N SER A 23 11.57 12.32 -3.59
CA SER A 23 10.87 13.27 -2.72
C SER A 23 9.89 14.12 -3.52
N LYS A 24 9.08 14.94 -2.83
CA LYS A 24 8.22 15.94 -3.51
C LYS A 24 8.98 16.91 -4.44
N LYS A 25 10.31 17.04 -4.31
CA LYS A 25 11.13 17.83 -5.23
C LYS A 25 11.25 17.20 -6.63
N ASN A 26 10.93 15.91 -6.75
CA ASN A 26 10.97 15.15 -8.00
C ASN A 26 9.63 15.17 -8.75
N VAL A 27 8.64 15.94 -8.28
CA VAL A 27 7.33 16.04 -8.93
C VAL A 27 7.47 16.48 -10.37
N HIS A 28 6.75 15.79 -11.26
CA HIS A 28 6.64 16.13 -12.67
C HIS A 28 5.19 15.98 -13.14
N ALA A 29 4.88 16.53 -14.32
CA ALA A 29 3.60 16.28 -14.98
C ALA A 29 3.48 14.79 -15.36
N ILE A 30 2.25 14.26 -15.35
CA ILE A 30 2.01 12.87 -15.75
C ILE A 30 2.45 12.69 -17.21
N PRO A 31 3.32 11.71 -17.53
CA PRO A 31 3.73 11.47 -18.91
C PRO A 31 2.53 11.02 -19.76
N ILE A 32 2.55 11.22 -21.08
CA ILE A 32 1.47 10.82 -22.00
C ILE A 32 1.14 9.33 -21.82
N LEU A 33 2.16 8.48 -21.75
CA LEU A 33 1.99 7.04 -21.49
C LEU A 33 1.37 6.74 -20.12
N GLY A 34 1.57 7.63 -19.13
CA GLY A 34 0.91 7.56 -17.83
C GLY A 34 -0.60 7.79 -17.91
N TYR A 35 -1.06 8.75 -18.72
CA TYR A 35 -2.50 8.93 -18.96
C TYR A 35 -3.13 7.73 -19.65
N ILE A 36 -2.45 7.15 -20.65
CA ILE A 36 -2.89 5.93 -21.32
C ILE A 36 -2.98 4.77 -20.32
N PHE A 37 -1.95 4.59 -19.49
CA PHE A 37 -1.93 3.59 -18.45
C PHE A 37 -3.11 3.74 -17.46
N ILE A 38 -3.35 4.96 -16.96
CA ILE A 38 -4.49 5.24 -16.07
C ILE A 38 -5.81 4.88 -16.77
N ALA A 39 -6.01 5.31 -18.02
CA ALA A 39 -7.22 5.01 -18.77
C ALA A 39 -7.44 3.50 -18.92
N LEU A 40 -6.39 2.75 -19.27
CA LEU A 40 -6.46 1.29 -19.40
C LEU A 40 -6.79 0.61 -18.07
N VAL A 41 -6.18 1.03 -16.96
CA VAL A 41 -6.48 0.48 -15.63
C VAL A 41 -7.93 0.78 -15.24
N VAL A 42 -8.41 1.99 -15.47
CA VAL A 42 -9.79 2.40 -15.16
C VAL A 42 -10.78 1.59 -15.99
N ILE A 43 -10.57 1.51 -17.31
CA ILE A 43 -11.42 0.74 -18.22
C ILE A 43 -11.44 -0.73 -17.79
N GLN A 44 -10.26 -1.32 -17.58
CA GLN A 44 -10.17 -2.71 -17.15
C GLN A 44 -10.88 -2.95 -15.81
N TRP A 45 -10.70 -2.05 -14.83
CA TRP A 45 -11.38 -2.15 -13.54
C TRP A 45 -12.90 -2.04 -13.69
N LEU A 46 -13.39 -1.13 -14.52
CA LEU A 46 -14.83 -0.96 -14.78
C LEU A 46 -15.45 -2.22 -15.41
N HIS A 47 -14.76 -2.83 -16.37
CA HIS A 47 -15.24 -4.02 -17.07
C HIS A 47 -15.08 -5.31 -16.26
N ALA A 48 -14.00 -5.45 -15.50
CA ALA A 48 -13.67 -6.70 -14.80
C ALA A 48 -14.40 -6.87 -13.45
N THR A 49 -14.99 -5.81 -12.90
CA THR A 49 -15.62 -5.83 -11.58
C THR A 49 -17.14 -5.69 -11.67
N SER A 50 -17.90 -6.42 -10.84
CA SER A 50 -19.33 -6.20 -10.68
C SER A 50 -19.62 -4.94 -9.86
N LEU A 51 -20.87 -4.43 -9.89
CA LEU A 51 -21.26 -3.28 -9.06
C LEU A 51 -21.00 -3.52 -7.57
N ALA A 52 -21.28 -4.72 -7.06
CA ALA A 52 -20.98 -5.11 -5.69
C ALA A 52 -19.49 -4.98 -5.37
N VAL A 53 -18.61 -5.49 -6.25
CA VAL A 53 -17.15 -5.36 -6.07
C VAL A 53 -16.72 -3.90 -6.11
N LYS A 54 -17.30 -3.07 -6.97
CA LYS A 54 -17.00 -1.63 -6.99
C LYS A 54 -17.34 -0.94 -5.67
N ILE A 55 -18.50 -1.26 -5.07
CA ILE A 55 -18.90 -0.77 -3.74
C ILE A 55 -17.94 -1.27 -2.66
N GLN A 56 -17.55 -2.56 -2.71
CA GLN A 56 -16.54 -3.13 -1.81
C GLN A 56 -15.21 -2.39 -1.89
N CYS A 57 -14.78 -2.00 -3.08
CA CYS A 57 -13.54 -1.25 -3.27
C CYS A 57 -13.57 0.12 -2.58
N ILE A 58 -14.70 0.83 -2.67
CA ILE A 58 -14.87 2.13 -2.03
C ILE A 58 -14.88 1.99 -0.51
N ILE A 59 -15.72 1.08 0.02
CA ILE A 59 -15.84 0.84 1.46
C ILE A 59 -14.52 0.32 2.03
N GLY A 60 -13.91 -0.67 1.38
CA GLY A 60 -12.65 -1.26 1.80
C GLY A 60 -11.50 -0.24 1.79
N ALA A 61 -11.44 0.65 0.79
CA ALA A 61 -10.41 1.69 0.74
C ALA A 61 -10.60 2.69 1.88
N GLY A 62 -11.85 3.02 2.21
CA GLY A 62 -12.20 3.83 3.38
C GLY A 62 -11.76 3.17 4.69
N LEU A 63 -12.10 1.89 4.90
CA LEU A 63 -11.71 1.13 6.10
C LEU A 63 -10.20 1.01 6.25
N PHE A 64 -9.49 0.79 5.14
CA PHE A 64 -8.03 0.75 5.13
C PHE A 64 -7.44 2.11 5.50
N SER A 65 -8.01 3.20 4.96
CA SER A 65 -7.60 4.57 5.30
C SER A 65 -7.81 4.88 6.78
N CYS A 66 -8.93 4.44 7.37
CA CYS A 66 -9.17 4.58 8.80
C CYS A 66 -8.13 3.79 9.63
N THR A 67 -7.83 2.56 9.23
CA THR A 67 -6.86 1.71 9.94
C THR A 67 -5.46 2.30 9.90
N GLU A 68 -5.03 2.79 8.74
CA GLU A 68 -3.76 3.48 8.61
C GLU A 68 -3.74 4.77 9.43
N TYR A 69 -4.77 5.61 9.31
CA TYR A 69 -4.89 6.83 10.10
C TYR A 69 -4.73 6.53 11.60
N THR A 70 -5.43 5.51 12.10
CA THR A 70 -5.32 5.04 13.49
C THR A 70 -3.93 4.51 13.80
N PHE A 71 -3.30 3.75 12.91
CA PHE A 71 -1.93 3.27 13.11
C PHE A 71 -0.93 4.42 13.24
N TYR A 72 -1.04 5.47 12.43
CA TYR A 72 -0.20 6.66 12.54
C TYR A 72 -0.40 7.41 13.85
N THR A 73 -1.65 7.58 14.31
CA THR A 73 -1.94 8.26 15.58
C THR A 73 -1.55 7.45 16.81
N MET A 74 -1.35 6.14 16.67
CA MET A 74 -0.87 5.26 17.74
C MET A 74 0.63 4.98 17.68
N THR A 75 1.37 5.48 16.70
CA THR A 75 2.80 5.18 16.54
C THR A 75 3.67 6.42 16.37
N VAL A 76 4.90 6.33 16.88
CA VAL A 76 5.97 7.30 16.66
C VAL A 76 7.12 6.62 15.93
N GLU A 77 7.61 7.27 14.88
CA GLU A 77 8.82 6.86 14.15
C GLU A 77 9.99 7.73 14.58
N SER A 78 11.04 7.08 15.10
CA SER A 78 12.31 7.69 15.45
C SER A 78 13.11 8.10 14.20
N PRO A 79 14.13 8.98 14.31
CA PRO A 79 14.93 9.41 13.15
C PRO A 79 15.65 8.28 12.40
N ASP A 80 15.93 7.17 13.08
CA ASP A 80 16.52 5.93 12.54
C ASP A 80 15.48 5.04 11.83
N GLY A 81 14.20 5.45 11.80
CA GLY A 81 13.09 4.69 11.22
C GLY A 81 12.48 3.65 12.17
N THR A 82 12.92 3.58 13.43
CA THR A 82 12.32 2.64 14.40
C THR A 82 10.91 3.11 14.77
N VAL A 83 9.92 2.22 14.69
CA VAL A 83 8.51 2.54 14.98
C VAL A 83 8.12 1.95 16.33
N THR A 84 7.59 2.79 17.20
CA THR A 84 7.14 2.41 18.55
C THR A 84 5.69 2.77 18.75
N VAL A 85 4.94 1.92 19.45
CA VAL A 85 3.54 2.18 19.80
C VAL A 85 3.50 3.16 20.97
N LYS A 86 2.86 4.31 20.77
CA LYS A 86 2.61 5.34 21.77
C LYS A 86 1.15 5.81 21.62
N PRO A 87 0.20 5.15 22.28
CA PRO A 87 -1.22 5.46 22.13
C PRO A 87 -1.49 6.93 22.43
N PHE A 88 -2.22 7.62 21.54
CA PHE A 88 -2.63 9.03 21.68
C PHE A 88 -1.49 10.07 21.80
N ALA A 89 -0.24 9.64 21.61
CA ALA A 89 0.94 10.50 21.51
C ALA A 89 1.71 10.25 20.19
N GLY A 90 1.03 9.62 19.23
CA GLY A 90 1.56 9.31 17.92
C GLY A 90 1.62 10.53 16.99
N ARG A 91 1.85 10.25 15.72
CA ARG A 91 1.94 11.27 14.68
C ARG A 91 0.55 11.71 14.22
N PRO A 92 0.40 12.90 13.60
CA PRO A 92 -0.83 13.25 12.91
C PRO A 92 -1.19 12.13 11.93
N GLY A 93 -2.42 11.60 12.05
CA GLY A 93 -2.91 10.58 11.14
C GLY A 93 -2.90 11.09 9.71
N HIS A 94 -2.44 10.25 8.79
CA HIS A 94 -2.26 10.65 7.41
C HIS A 94 -2.62 9.49 6.48
N THR A 95 -3.55 9.75 5.58
CA THR A 95 -3.76 8.94 4.37
C THR A 95 -3.90 9.91 3.21
N THR A 96 -3.15 9.70 2.13
CA THR A 96 -3.25 10.56 0.96
C THR A 96 -4.41 10.17 0.05
N ILE A 97 -4.90 11.15 -0.73
CA ILE A 97 -5.88 10.85 -1.78
C ILE A 97 -5.34 9.86 -2.81
N HIS A 98 -4.02 9.91 -3.08
CA HIS A 98 -3.34 8.97 -3.96
C HIS A 98 -3.45 7.55 -3.41
N GLN A 99 -3.13 7.37 -2.13
CA GLN A 99 -3.25 6.08 -1.46
C GLN A 99 -4.67 5.54 -1.45
N TYR A 100 -5.66 6.39 -1.14
CA TYR A 100 -7.07 6.02 -1.20
C TYR A 100 -7.46 5.53 -2.60
N ILE A 101 -7.11 6.27 -3.65
CA ILE A 101 -7.40 5.88 -5.05
C ILE A 101 -6.72 4.55 -5.40
N MET A 102 -5.43 4.39 -5.05
CA MET A 102 -4.71 3.14 -5.34
C MET A 102 -5.34 1.94 -4.61
N ASN A 103 -5.79 2.13 -3.37
CA ASN A 103 -6.52 1.11 -2.63
C ASN A 103 -7.85 0.71 -3.31
N VAL A 104 -8.61 1.67 -3.85
CA VAL A 104 -9.85 1.37 -4.61
C VAL A 104 -9.56 0.43 -5.78
N PHE A 105 -8.47 0.66 -6.54
CA PHE A 105 -8.13 -0.20 -7.68
C PHE A 105 -7.59 -1.56 -7.28
N TYR A 106 -6.96 -1.66 -6.10
CA TYR A 106 -6.27 -2.88 -5.71
C TYR A 106 -7.10 -3.84 -4.86
N ILE A 107 -8.16 -3.37 -4.19
CA ILE A 107 -9.04 -4.22 -3.38
C ILE A 107 -9.54 -5.48 -4.11
N PRO A 108 -9.89 -5.46 -5.42
CA PRO A 108 -10.26 -6.68 -6.13
C PRO A 108 -9.15 -7.74 -6.12
N ILE A 109 -7.89 -7.30 -6.23
CA ILE A 109 -6.72 -8.19 -6.19
C ILE A 109 -6.46 -8.63 -4.75
N LEU A 110 -6.48 -7.69 -3.80
CA LEU A 110 -6.22 -7.93 -2.37
C LEU A 110 -7.17 -8.97 -1.78
N ILE A 111 -8.46 -8.91 -2.13
CA ILE A 111 -9.50 -9.77 -1.59
C ILE A 111 -9.78 -10.92 -2.56
N HIS A 112 -10.39 -10.64 -3.71
CA HIS A 112 -10.90 -11.70 -4.60
C HIS A 112 -9.78 -12.50 -5.26
N GLY A 113 -8.76 -11.83 -5.78
CA GLY A 113 -7.58 -12.50 -6.36
C GLY A 113 -6.83 -13.35 -5.34
N PHE A 114 -6.64 -12.83 -4.13
CA PHE A 114 -5.97 -13.54 -3.04
C PHE A 114 -6.76 -14.75 -2.53
N HIS A 115 -8.08 -14.63 -2.42
CA HIS A 115 -8.97 -15.75 -2.07
C HIS A 115 -9.00 -16.83 -3.15
N ALA A 116 -9.00 -16.44 -4.42
CA ALA A 116 -8.94 -17.39 -5.53
C ALA A 116 -7.62 -18.17 -5.55
N LEU A 117 -6.51 -17.53 -5.16
CA LEU A 117 -5.18 -18.16 -5.13
C LEU A 117 -4.97 -19.03 -3.88
N ILE A 118 -5.49 -18.60 -2.72
CA ILE A 118 -5.23 -19.23 -1.42
C ILE A 118 -6.54 -19.58 -0.74
N GLY A 119 -6.97 -20.83 -0.83
CA GLY A 119 -8.24 -21.29 -0.27
C GLY A 119 -8.31 -21.34 1.27
N SER A 120 -7.17 -21.47 1.95
CA SER A 120 -7.12 -21.56 3.43
C SER A 120 -7.07 -20.18 4.09
N THR A 121 -8.02 -19.92 5.00
CA THR A 121 -8.08 -18.69 5.80
C THR A 121 -6.80 -18.46 6.60
N ILE A 122 -6.25 -19.50 7.24
CA ILE A 122 -5.02 -19.39 8.02
C ILE A 122 -3.85 -18.98 7.11
N LEU A 123 -3.72 -19.59 5.93
CA LEU A 123 -2.67 -19.23 4.99
C LEU A 123 -2.84 -17.81 4.45
N ARG A 124 -4.07 -17.35 4.21
CA ARG A 124 -4.33 -15.97 3.81
C ARG A 124 -3.89 -14.97 4.88
N ILE A 125 -4.17 -15.24 6.16
CA ILE A 125 -3.69 -14.41 7.27
C ILE A 125 -2.14 -14.40 7.30
N LEU A 126 -1.51 -15.57 7.23
CA LEU A 126 -0.05 -15.70 7.30
C LEU A 126 0.67 -15.04 6.11
N PHE A 127 0.08 -15.11 4.92
CA PHE A 127 0.62 -14.50 3.71
C PHE A 127 0.12 -13.08 3.44
N PHE A 128 -0.75 -12.54 4.30
CA PHE A 128 -1.24 -11.16 4.17
C PHE A 128 -0.11 -10.12 4.13
N PRO A 129 0.96 -10.20 4.95
CA PRO A 129 2.09 -9.28 4.85
C PRO A 129 2.74 -9.28 3.46
N LEU A 130 2.89 -10.45 2.84
CA LEU A 130 3.46 -10.55 1.50
C LEU A 130 2.53 -9.91 0.45
N ASN A 131 1.22 -10.14 0.57
CA ASN A 131 0.23 -9.53 -0.30
C ASN A 131 0.26 -7.98 -0.20
N ILE A 132 0.38 -7.44 1.02
CA ILE A 132 0.52 -5.99 1.24
C ILE A 132 1.86 -5.44 0.73
N TRP A 133 2.98 -6.13 0.93
CA TRP A 133 4.25 -5.64 0.37
C TRP A 133 4.27 -5.64 -1.15
N ILE A 134 3.66 -6.64 -1.80
CA ILE A 134 3.51 -6.66 -3.26
C ILE A 134 2.64 -5.48 -3.72
N LEU A 135 1.52 -5.24 -3.02
CA LEU A 135 0.65 -4.07 -3.23
C LEU A 135 1.48 -2.80 -3.17
N GLU A 136 2.15 -2.57 -2.04
CA GLU A 136 2.89 -1.33 -1.78
C GLU A 136 3.93 -1.12 -2.87
N ILE A 137 4.71 -2.14 -3.24
CA ILE A 137 5.71 -2.06 -4.32
C ILE A 137 5.05 -1.61 -5.63
N ILE A 138 4.01 -2.29 -6.08
CA ILE A 138 3.34 -1.98 -7.35
C ILE A 138 2.80 -0.55 -7.32
N GLN A 139 2.11 -0.18 -6.24
CA GLN A 139 1.48 1.12 -6.13
C GLN A 139 2.50 2.25 -5.96
N GLY A 140 3.54 2.04 -5.16
CA GLY A 140 4.63 2.99 -4.93
C GLY A 140 5.40 3.31 -6.21
N TYR A 141 5.77 2.29 -6.99
CA TYR A 141 6.41 2.51 -8.30
C TYR A 141 5.45 3.11 -9.32
N THR A 142 4.16 2.79 -9.27
CA THR A 142 3.15 3.44 -10.11
C THR A 142 3.08 4.94 -9.81
N LEU A 143 3.06 5.34 -8.54
CA LEU A 143 3.07 6.75 -8.15
C LEU A 143 4.39 7.44 -8.54
N ILE A 144 5.54 6.80 -8.32
CA ILE A 144 6.83 7.35 -8.75
C ILE A 144 6.84 7.58 -10.26
N TYR A 145 6.30 6.65 -11.06
CA TYR A 145 6.20 6.79 -12.51
C TYR A 145 5.23 7.90 -12.94
N LEU A 146 4.07 8.00 -12.29
CA LEU A 146 3.02 8.94 -12.70
C LEU A 146 3.32 10.38 -12.25
N ILE A 147 3.79 10.57 -11.02
CA ILE A 147 3.91 11.90 -10.40
C ILE A 147 5.31 12.20 -9.85
N GLY A 148 6.28 11.32 -10.04
CA GLY A 148 7.69 11.55 -9.70
C GLY A 148 8.10 11.23 -8.27
N TYR A 149 7.15 10.83 -7.40
CA TYR A 149 7.43 10.41 -6.03
C TYR A 149 6.34 9.49 -5.46
N ASN A 150 6.67 8.75 -4.40
CA ASN A 150 5.69 7.94 -3.67
C ASN A 150 5.00 8.83 -2.62
N ALA A 151 3.74 9.20 -2.87
CA ALA A 151 2.95 10.02 -1.97
C ALA A 151 2.28 9.21 -0.84
N ALA A 152 2.26 7.88 -0.94
CA ALA A 152 1.53 7.01 -0.01
C ALA A 152 2.46 6.45 1.07
N TRP A 153 3.48 5.69 0.67
CA TRP A 153 4.37 5.00 1.60
C TRP A 153 5.80 5.55 1.51
N THR A 154 6.27 6.15 2.59
CA THR A 154 7.65 6.62 2.70
C THR A 154 8.26 6.16 4.01
N TYR A 155 8.73 4.92 4.02
CA TYR A 155 9.36 4.30 5.18
C TYR A 155 10.85 4.62 5.26
N LYS A 156 11.34 4.73 6.50
CA LYS A 156 12.76 4.92 6.80
C LYS A 156 13.30 3.74 7.62
N GLY A 157 14.62 3.65 7.70
CA GLY A 157 15.33 2.68 8.53
C GLY A 157 15.95 1.53 7.76
N TYR A 158 16.64 0.66 8.49
CA TYR A 158 17.44 -0.43 7.90
C TYR A 158 16.61 -1.54 7.26
N ASP A 159 15.33 -1.63 7.64
CA ASP A 159 14.35 -2.61 7.21
C ASP A 159 13.36 -2.04 6.17
N ALA A 160 13.63 -0.83 5.67
CA ALA A 160 12.89 -0.22 4.56
C ALA A 160 13.53 -0.62 3.22
N PHE A 161 12.70 -1.09 2.29
CA PHE A 161 13.14 -1.60 0.98
C PHE A 161 12.30 -1.00 -0.16
N PHE A 162 12.80 -1.14 -1.38
CA PHE A 162 12.21 -0.69 -2.63
C PHE A 162 11.86 0.79 -2.62
N HIS A 163 12.84 1.68 -2.49
CA HIS A 163 12.59 3.12 -2.39
C HIS A 163 11.76 3.51 -1.16
N GLY A 164 11.95 2.79 -0.04
CA GLY A 164 11.17 3.00 1.18
C GLY A 164 9.68 2.70 1.02
N THR A 165 9.31 1.90 0.02
CA THR A 165 7.91 1.57 -0.27
C THR A 165 7.38 0.50 0.67
N ILE A 166 8.23 -0.42 1.15
CA ILE A 166 7.86 -1.41 2.15
C ILE A 166 8.73 -1.30 3.41
N LYS A 167 8.20 -1.77 4.53
CA LYS A 167 8.94 -1.91 5.80
C LYS A 167 8.70 -3.28 6.41
N LEU A 168 9.79 -4.05 6.61
CA LEU A 168 9.66 -5.43 7.08
C LEU A 168 9.16 -5.53 8.53
N GLY A 169 9.52 -4.56 9.38
CA GLY A 169 9.06 -4.51 10.77
C GLY A 169 7.54 -4.39 10.93
N TYR A 170 6.80 -4.06 9.86
CA TYR A 170 5.35 -3.97 9.88
C TYR A 170 4.65 -5.32 9.68
N VAL A 171 5.40 -6.42 9.58
CA VAL A 171 4.85 -7.78 9.45
C VAL A 171 3.76 -8.08 10.49
N HIS A 172 3.94 -7.67 11.75
CA HIS A 172 2.96 -7.91 12.80
C HIS A 172 1.68 -7.10 12.60
N HIS A 173 1.80 -5.84 12.15
CA HIS A 173 0.66 -5.01 11.81
C HIS A 173 -0.16 -5.63 10.67
N TRP A 174 0.52 -6.11 9.62
CA TRP A 174 -0.12 -6.77 8.50
C TRP A 174 -0.76 -8.11 8.90
N LEU A 175 -0.13 -8.92 9.76
CA LEU A 175 -0.76 -10.14 10.28
C LEU A 175 -2.06 -9.84 11.04
N MET A 176 -2.07 -8.80 11.89
CA MET A 176 -3.29 -8.37 12.59
C MET A 176 -4.36 -7.89 11.63
N MET A 177 -3.99 -7.11 10.60
CA MET A 177 -4.93 -6.67 9.58
C MET A 177 -5.47 -7.82 8.73
N GLY A 178 -4.66 -8.80 8.38
CA GLY A 178 -5.10 -10.01 7.68
C GLY A 178 -6.11 -10.79 8.52
N ALA A 179 -5.85 -10.96 9.82
CA ALA A 179 -6.79 -11.59 10.73
C ALA A 179 -8.09 -10.79 10.86
N ALA A 180 -8.02 -9.47 11.00
CA ALA A 180 -9.20 -8.61 11.07
C ALA A 180 -10.01 -8.64 9.75
N LEU A 181 -9.34 -8.63 8.60
CA LEU A 181 -9.98 -8.74 7.30
C LEU A 181 -10.76 -10.06 7.20
N GLU A 182 -10.10 -11.19 7.44
CA GLU A 182 -10.67 -12.52 7.28
C GLU A 182 -11.77 -12.86 8.29
N LEU A 183 -11.57 -12.48 9.55
CA LEU A 183 -12.43 -12.93 10.65
C LEU A 183 -13.53 -11.92 10.98
N LEU A 184 -13.35 -10.65 10.65
CA LEU A 184 -14.28 -9.58 11.00
C LEU A 184 -14.83 -8.89 9.75
N VAL A 185 -13.98 -8.37 8.85
CA VAL A 185 -14.48 -7.52 7.76
C VAL A 185 -15.20 -8.33 6.70
N LEU A 186 -14.59 -9.37 6.14
CA LEU A 186 -15.17 -10.12 5.02
C LEU A 186 -16.53 -10.77 5.33
N PRO A 187 -16.73 -11.42 6.50
CA PRO A 187 -18.02 -12.03 6.84
C PRO A 187 -19.20 -11.03 6.84
N TYR A 188 -18.95 -9.75 7.13
CA TYR A 188 -20.00 -8.74 7.23
C TYR A 188 -20.03 -7.77 6.03
N ALA A 189 -18.88 -7.38 5.50
CA ALA A 189 -18.78 -6.42 4.42
C ALA A 189 -19.24 -6.99 3.08
N LEU A 190 -18.90 -8.26 2.76
CA LEU A 190 -19.28 -8.85 1.48
C LEU A 190 -20.81 -8.95 1.35
N PRO A 191 -21.57 -9.54 2.29
CA PRO A 191 -23.03 -9.62 2.17
C PRO A 191 -23.71 -8.24 2.13
N LEU A 192 -23.19 -7.28 2.91
CA LEU A 192 -23.70 -5.91 2.91
C LEU A 192 -23.57 -5.27 1.52
N THR A 193 -22.41 -5.38 0.90
CA THR A 193 -22.17 -4.78 -0.42
C THR A 193 -22.98 -5.43 -1.54
N GLU A 194 -23.23 -6.73 -1.46
CA GLU A 194 -24.14 -7.43 -2.39
C GLU A 194 -25.57 -6.94 -2.24
N THR A 195 -26.02 -6.77 -0.99
CA THR A 195 -27.34 -6.22 -0.67
C THR A 195 -27.49 -4.80 -1.23
N MET A 196 -26.49 -3.93 -1.03
CA MET A 196 -26.48 -2.57 -1.57
C MET A 196 -26.51 -2.56 -3.10
N ALA A 197 -25.73 -3.42 -3.75
CA ALA A 197 -25.73 -3.53 -5.21
C ALA A 197 -27.08 -3.98 -5.76
N GLY A 198 -27.76 -4.89 -5.05
CA GLY A 198 -29.13 -5.31 -5.36
C GLY A 198 -30.07 -4.11 -5.40
N PHE A 199 -30.11 -3.29 -4.33
CA PHE A 199 -30.96 -2.09 -4.27
C PHE A 199 -30.68 -1.05 -5.35
N LEU A 200 -29.43 -0.91 -5.79
CA LEU A 200 -29.02 0.08 -6.79
C LEU A 200 -29.22 -0.39 -8.24
N SER A 201 -29.55 -1.66 -8.46
CA SER A 201 -29.75 -2.24 -9.79
C SER A 201 -31.23 -2.29 -10.22
N PHE A 202 -32.14 -1.83 -9.36
CA PHE A 202 -33.57 -1.65 -9.64
C PHE A 202 -33.88 -0.18 -9.99
#